data_AF-A0A0E3T4A9-F1
#
_entry.id   AF-A0A0E3T4A9-F1
#
_cell.length_a   1.000
_cell.length_b   1.000
_cell.length_c   1.000
_cell.angle_alpha   90.00
_cell.angle_beta   90.00
_cell.angle_gamma   90.00
#
_symmetry.space_group_name_H-M   'P 1'
#
loop_
_entity.id
_entity.type
_entity.pdbx_description
1 polymer ?
#
loop_
_entity_poly.entity_id
_entity_poly.type
_entity_poly.pdbx_seq_one_letter_code
_entity_poly.pdbx_strand_id
1 'polypeptide(L)'
;MSTFNFASMAAQLGQEQGISFENKVLSWNTAADVQDVVDALNKQTTVHYLNLDGNTLGVEAAKAIGEGLKRHPEFRKALWKNMFTGRLISEIPEALKHLGAALIVAGAKLTVLDLSDNALGPNGMRGLEELLRSPVCYSLQELLLCNCGLGPEGGSMLSRALIDLHANANKAGFPLQLRVFIGSRNRLEDAGATEMATAFQTLKTFEEIVLEQNSIYIEGVEALAESFKHNPHLRVLNMNDNTLKSEGAEKIAEALPFLPLLREMSFGDCLIKTNGAYHFGEALERGNERLEVIDLGFNEINSDGGLVLVNAMGNKPKLRILNLDGNSFGEEGSEMIISEMSKLPTAAALQPFQDQEEEDLEDEYQADKQDADYEEEEEVHEHANDTTEEADEDSEGDEEDEGDEEYSNVAEETAYVTTNAYTTKLFNDTTNSMASETFAVANKTISQKCTPEKFCLSQKPCSQEDFDSLDMDNKLEALQSIVNQFTGDNHLLLLVFTTLKCAHLSQSSKAALDLAVSLYQATFDYAIKTKQETRVLNYVLMQLRLLPCKEVFHSDYDVKNCRFALREALKQPTFANDNIKNSFKTFLEGAES
;
A
#
# COMPACT_ATOMS: atom_id res chain seq x y z
N MET A 1 27.29 -26.60 49.71
CA MET A 1 27.13 -25.68 48.58
C MET A 1 25.95 -26.17 47.76
N SER A 2 24.77 -25.62 47.98
CA SER A 2 23.60 -25.92 47.14
C SER A 2 23.81 -25.26 45.78
N THR A 3 23.85 -26.06 44.73
CA THR A 3 23.92 -25.63 43.34
C THR A 3 22.72 -24.74 43.02
N PHE A 4 23.00 -23.45 42.76
CA PHE A 4 22.07 -22.45 42.26
C PHE A 4 21.55 -22.90 40.88
N ASN A 5 20.25 -23.20 40.77
CA ASN A 5 19.63 -23.62 39.51
C ASN A 5 18.75 -22.50 38.95
N PHE A 6 19.31 -21.71 38.03
CA PHE A 6 18.61 -20.63 37.30
C PHE A 6 17.34 -21.11 36.59
N ALA A 7 17.29 -22.36 36.12
CA ALA A 7 16.11 -22.92 35.47
C ALA A 7 14.93 -23.10 36.44
N SER A 8 15.19 -23.32 37.73
CA SER A 8 14.14 -23.41 38.76
C SER A 8 13.58 -22.04 39.17
N MET A 9 14.39 -20.97 39.13
CA MET A 9 13.91 -19.60 39.32
C MET A 9 13.19 -19.06 38.08
N ALA A 10 13.67 -19.38 36.87
CA ALA A 10 12.97 -19.07 35.63
C ALA A 10 11.63 -19.80 35.51
N ALA A 11 11.54 -21.04 36.01
CA ALA A 11 10.27 -21.77 36.11
C ALA A 11 9.32 -21.22 37.20
N GLN A 12 9.85 -20.64 38.29
CA GLN A 12 9.06 -19.93 39.31
C GLN A 12 8.60 -18.52 38.87
N LEU A 13 9.31 -17.90 37.91
CA LEU A 13 8.85 -16.72 37.17
C LEU A 13 7.76 -17.05 36.13
N GLY A 14 7.40 -18.33 35.96
CA GLY A 14 6.73 -18.90 34.78
C GLY A 14 5.25 -19.26 34.90
N GLN A 15 4.52 -18.80 35.93
CA GLN A 15 3.05 -18.83 35.88
C GLN A 15 2.51 -17.42 36.10
N GLU A 16 2.06 -16.81 35.00
CA GLU A 16 1.28 -15.59 35.07
C GLU A 16 -0.03 -15.92 35.79
N GLN A 17 -0.17 -15.46 37.02
CA GLN A 17 -1.45 -15.47 37.72
C GLN A 17 -2.29 -14.27 37.25
N GLY A 18 -3.54 -14.50 36.89
CA GLY A 18 -4.46 -13.42 36.57
C GLY A 18 -5.89 -13.85 36.72
N ILE A 19 -6.78 -12.91 36.43
CA ILE A 19 -8.22 -13.04 36.59
C ILE A 19 -8.84 -12.90 35.21
N SER A 20 -9.76 -13.80 34.85
CA SER A 20 -10.47 -13.73 33.57
C SER A 20 -11.97 -13.85 33.76
N PHE A 21 -12.68 -12.88 33.19
CA PHE A 21 -14.13 -12.85 33.02
C PHE A 21 -14.48 -12.80 31.52
N GLU A 22 -13.63 -13.38 30.69
CA GLU A 22 -13.81 -13.43 29.24
C GLU A 22 -15.14 -14.07 28.84
N ASN A 23 -15.81 -13.44 27.87
CA ASN A 23 -17.00 -13.92 27.17
C ASN A 23 -18.13 -14.37 28.12
N LYS A 24 -18.30 -13.66 29.23
CA LYS A 24 -19.41 -13.88 30.16
C LYS A 24 -20.69 -13.15 29.73
N VAL A 25 -20.58 -12.18 28.80
CA VAL A 25 -21.72 -11.42 28.25
C VAL A 25 -22.48 -10.71 29.37
N LEU A 26 -21.76 -10.15 30.35
CA LEU A 26 -22.33 -9.48 31.51
C LEU A 26 -22.45 -7.96 31.27
N SER A 27 -23.55 -7.37 31.76
CA SER A 27 -23.74 -5.92 31.77
C SER A 27 -23.42 -5.36 33.15
N TRP A 28 -22.27 -4.71 33.27
CA TRP A 28 -21.72 -4.17 34.50
C TRP A 28 -21.96 -2.67 34.57
N ASN A 29 -23.07 -2.25 35.18
CA ASN A 29 -23.44 -0.83 35.26
C ASN A 29 -22.98 -0.19 36.56
N THR A 30 -23.02 -0.94 37.65
CA THR A 30 -22.82 -0.49 39.02
C THR A 30 -21.70 -1.25 39.71
N ALA A 31 -21.27 -0.76 40.88
CA ALA A 31 -20.30 -1.48 41.72
C ALA A 31 -20.78 -2.86 42.16
N ALA A 32 -22.09 -3.07 42.33
CA ALA A 32 -22.66 -4.35 42.74
C ALA A 32 -22.54 -5.41 41.63
N ASP A 33 -22.65 -4.99 40.36
CA ASP A 33 -22.60 -5.90 39.21
C ASP A 33 -21.21 -6.54 39.01
N VAL A 34 -20.16 -5.86 39.48
CA VAL A 34 -18.76 -6.31 39.40
C VAL A 34 -18.23 -6.87 40.72
N GLN A 35 -19.11 -7.18 41.69
CA GLN A 35 -18.66 -7.65 43.00
C GLN A 35 -17.80 -8.91 42.89
N ASP A 36 -18.13 -9.83 41.99
CA ASP A 36 -17.32 -11.04 41.77
C ASP A 36 -15.90 -10.73 41.26
N VAL A 37 -15.76 -9.69 40.41
CA VAL A 37 -14.46 -9.22 39.90
C VAL A 37 -13.65 -8.59 41.05
N VAL A 38 -14.30 -7.74 41.84
CA VAL A 38 -13.69 -7.07 42.99
C VAL A 38 -13.28 -8.07 44.06
N ASP A 39 -14.11 -9.07 44.34
CA ASP A 39 -13.82 -10.15 45.29
C ASP A 39 -12.65 -11.01 44.80
N ALA A 40 -12.57 -11.30 43.51
CA ALA A 40 -11.43 -11.99 42.92
C ALA A 40 -10.12 -11.19 43.08
N LEU A 41 -10.15 -9.88 42.78
CA LEU A 41 -9.01 -8.97 42.97
C LEU A 41 -8.60 -8.92 44.45
N ASN A 42 -9.55 -8.82 45.38
CA ASN A 42 -9.26 -8.74 46.81
C ASN A 42 -8.75 -10.07 47.40
N LYS A 43 -9.22 -11.20 46.88
CA LYS A 43 -8.84 -12.54 47.35
C LYS A 43 -7.45 -12.95 46.88
N GLN A 44 -7.09 -12.58 45.66
CA GLN A 44 -5.83 -12.99 45.05
C GLN A 44 -4.71 -12.03 45.47
N THR A 45 -3.58 -12.58 45.90
CA THR A 45 -2.42 -11.74 46.33
C THR A 45 -1.59 -11.23 45.17
N THR A 46 -1.72 -11.83 43.99
CA THR A 46 -0.87 -11.58 42.83
C THR A 46 -1.71 -11.65 41.56
N VAL A 47 -1.95 -10.52 40.91
CA VAL A 47 -2.76 -10.39 39.69
C VAL A 47 -1.92 -9.68 38.63
N HIS A 48 -1.33 -10.47 37.75
CA HIS A 48 -0.51 -9.95 36.64
C HIS A 48 -1.35 -9.48 35.46
N TYR A 49 -2.54 -10.07 35.26
CA TYR A 49 -3.44 -9.72 34.19
C TYR A 49 -4.90 -9.74 34.64
N LEU A 50 -5.72 -8.92 33.99
CA LEU A 50 -7.17 -8.92 34.12
C LEU A 50 -7.77 -8.93 32.72
N ASN A 51 -8.50 -10.00 32.39
CA ASN A 51 -9.24 -10.15 31.14
C ASN A 51 -10.73 -9.86 31.37
N LEU A 52 -11.23 -8.81 30.71
CA LEU A 52 -12.63 -8.35 30.76
C LEU A 52 -13.36 -8.52 29.43
N ASP A 53 -12.76 -9.21 28.46
CA ASP A 53 -13.28 -9.37 27.09
C ASP A 53 -14.72 -9.88 27.04
N GLY A 54 -15.52 -9.35 26.12
CA GLY A 54 -16.88 -9.79 25.85
C GLY A 54 -17.91 -9.44 26.93
N ASN A 55 -17.73 -8.31 27.62
CA ASN A 55 -18.67 -7.77 28.60
C ASN A 55 -18.99 -6.30 28.32
N THR A 56 -19.88 -5.69 29.11
CA THR A 56 -20.26 -4.27 28.95
C THR A 56 -20.01 -3.52 30.25
N LEU A 57 -18.96 -2.71 30.28
CA LEU A 57 -18.44 -2.02 31.46
C LEU A 57 -18.88 -0.55 31.50
N GLY A 58 -19.60 -0.19 32.57
CA GLY A 58 -19.99 1.18 32.88
C GLY A 58 -19.02 1.91 33.80
N VAL A 59 -19.25 3.21 33.96
CA VAL A 59 -18.35 4.11 34.72
C VAL A 59 -18.22 3.69 36.18
N GLU A 60 -19.34 3.45 36.89
CA GLU A 60 -19.31 3.06 38.31
C GLU A 60 -18.72 1.66 38.52
N ALA A 61 -18.97 0.74 37.59
CA ALA A 61 -18.35 -0.57 37.58
C ALA A 61 -16.83 -0.49 37.35
N ALA A 62 -16.37 0.31 36.37
CA ALA A 62 -14.96 0.54 36.10
C ALA A 62 -14.24 1.15 37.31
N LYS A 63 -14.90 2.09 37.99
CA LYS A 63 -14.41 2.67 39.26
C LYS A 63 -14.26 1.62 40.36
N ALA A 64 -15.24 0.75 40.54
CA ALA A 64 -15.17 -0.33 41.54
C ALA A 64 -14.05 -1.33 41.23
N ILE A 65 -13.89 -1.75 39.98
CA ILE A 65 -12.77 -2.59 39.53
C ILE A 65 -11.44 -1.86 39.76
N GLY A 66 -11.37 -0.57 39.43
CA GLY A 66 -10.21 0.28 39.68
C GLY A 66 -9.78 0.30 41.15
N GLU A 67 -10.71 0.41 42.10
CA GLU A 67 -10.35 0.33 43.52
C GLU A 67 -9.68 -1.00 43.91
N GLY A 68 -10.11 -2.12 43.31
CA GLY A 68 -9.44 -3.41 43.48
C GLY A 68 -8.02 -3.43 42.89
N LEU A 69 -7.85 -2.88 41.68
CA LEU A 69 -6.57 -2.84 40.96
C LEU A 69 -5.47 -2.08 41.70
N LYS A 70 -5.80 -1.09 42.54
CA LYS A 70 -4.82 -0.32 43.34
C LYS A 70 -3.92 -1.19 44.23
N ARG A 71 -4.32 -2.43 44.52
CA ARG A 71 -3.60 -3.37 45.39
C ARG A 71 -2.54 -4.19 44.65
N HIS A 72 -2.45 -4.06 43.33
CA HIS A 72 -1.68 -4.93 42.45
C HIS A 72 -0.55 -4.18 41.72
N PRO A 73 0.57 -3.83 42.40
CA PRO A 73 1.75 -3.24 41.74
C PRO A 73 2.40 -4.17 40.71
N GLU A 74 2.17 -5.48 40.80
CA GLU A 74 2.65 -6.50 39.85
C GLU A 74 1.85 -6.57 38.54
N PHE A 75 0.74 -5.82 38.45
CA PHE A 75 -0.13 -5.82 37.28
C PHE A 75 0.63 -5.36 36.04
N ARG A 76 0.51 -6.14 34.95
CA ARG A 76 1.24 -5.89 33.70
C ARG A 76 0.46 -6.13 32.41
N LYS A 77 -0.69 -6.82 32.41
CA LYS A 77 -1.49 -7.02 31.20
C LYS A 77 -2.94 -6.60 31.40
N ALA A 78 -3.32 -5.51 30.76
CA ALA A 78 -4.71 -5.07 30.62
C ALA A 78 -5.28 -5.71 29.36
N LEU A 79 -6.10 -6.76 29.53
CA LEU A 79 -6.78 -7.45 28.43
C LEU A 79 -8.24 -6.96 28.41
N TRP A 80 -8.43 -5.77 27.86
CA TRP A 80 -9.64 -4.95 27.97
C TRP A 80 -10.33 -4.80 26.62
N LYS A 81 -10.32 -5.87 25.85
CA LYS A 81 -10.99 -6.00 24.57
C LYS A 81 -12.52 -5.95 24.75
N ASN A 82 -13.26 -5.44 23.76
CA ASN A 82 -14.73 -5.55 23.65
C ASN A 82 -15.48 -5.41 25.00
N MET A 83 -15.16 -4.35 25.75
CA MET A 83 -15.73 -4.12 27.08
C MET A 83 -16.72 -2.95 27.11
N PHE A 84 -16.96 -2.27 25.99
CA PHE A 84 -17.83 -1.09 25.92
C PHE A 84 -19.02 -1.22 24.94
N THR A 85 -19.32 -2.43 24.47
CA THR A 85 -20.45 -2.68 23.58
C THR A 85 -21.76 -2.23 24.23
N GLY A 86 -22.50 -1.36 23.53
CA GLY A 86 -23.76 -0.78 24.01
C GLY A 86 -23.63 0.39 25.00
N ARG A 87 -22.41 0.83 25.37
CA ARG A 87 -22.20 2.02 26.20
C ARG A 87 -22.32 3.30 25.40
N LEU A 88 -22.66 4.39 26.08
CA LEU A 88 -22.59 5.72 25.48
C LEU A 88 -21.13 6.12 25.27
N ILE A 89 -20.84 6.78 24.15
CA ILE A 89 -19.50 7.26 23.80
C ILE A 89 -18.91 8.18 24.89
N SER A 90 -19.76 8.90 25.63
CA SER A 90 -19.35 9.77 26.74
C SER A 90 -18.91 9.02 28.00
N GLU A 91 -19.31 7.77 28.18
CA GLU A 91 -18.96 6.97 29.36
C GLU A 91 -17.59 6.30 29.25
N ILE A 92 -17.22 5.92 28.02
CA ILE A 92 -15.96 5.23 27.70
C ILE A 92 -14.74 5.96 28.28
N PRO A 93 -14.51 7.27 28.03
CA PRO A 93 -13.35 7.97 28.57
C PRO A 93 -13.34 8.01 30.10
N GLU A 94 -14.49 8.14 30.76
CA GLU A 94 -14.56 8.20 32.23
C GLU A 94 -14.24 6.83 32.85
N ALA A 95 -14.75 5.75 32.26
CA ALA A 95 -14.41 4.38 32.67
C ALA A 95 -12.90 4.12 32.51
N LEU A 96 -12.31 4.50 31.38
CA LEU A 96 -10.87 4.34 31.12
C LEU A 96 -10.02 5.19 32.08
N LYS A 97 -10.43 6.42 32.40
CA LYS A 97 -9.75 7.26 33.41
C LYS A 97 -9.73 6.60 34.77
N HIS A 98 -10.85 6.00 35.21
CA HIS A 98 -10.91 5.30 36.49
C HIS A 98 -9.94 4.11 36.56
N LEU A 99 -9.91 3.28 35.50
CA LEU A 99 -8.98 2.16 35.41
C LEU A 99 -7.52 2.63 35.34
N GLY A 100 -7.23 3.63 34.51
CA GLY A 100 -5.90 4.20 34.34
C GLY A 100 -5.36 4.82 35.63
N ALA A 101 -6.15 5.65 36.30
CA ALA A 101 -5.79 6.26 37.58
C ALA A 101 -5.51 5.21 38.66
N ALA A 102 -6.28 4.11 38.70
CA ALA A 102 -6.02 3.02 39.61
C ALA A 102 -4.68 2.33 39.36
N LEU A 103 -4.32 2.07 38.10
CA LEU A 103 -3.02 1.49 37.74
C LEU A 103 -1.86 2.42 38.08
N ILE A 104 -2.04 3.74 37.90
CA ILE A 104 -1.07 4.76 38.29
C ILE A 104 -0.84 4.72 39.81
N VAL A 105 -1.92 4.67 40.60
CA VAL A 105 -1.83 4.56 42.07
C VAL A 105 -1.17 3.25 42.50
N ALA A 106 -1.47 2.15 41.82
CA ALA A 106 -0.84 0.85 42.10
C ALA A 106 0.68 0.87 41.84
N GLY A 107 1.17 1.78 40.98
CA GLY A 107 2.54 1.73 40.47
C GLY A 107 2.76 0.51 39.56
N ALA A 108 1.70 0.10 38.85
CA ALA A 108 1.72 -1.01 37.91
C ALA A 108 2.74 -0.78 36.80
N LYS A 109 3.13 -1.85 36.10
CA LYS A 109 4.12 -1.81 35.01
C LYS A 109 3.57 -2.59 33.83
N LEU A 110 2.75 -1.91 33.02
CA LEU A 110 2.12 -2.53 31.87
C LEU A 110 3.17 -2.98 30.85
N THR A 111 3.06 -4.23 30.43
CA THR A 111 3.74 -4.81 29.27
C THR A 111 2.77 -4.98 28.10
N VAL A 112 1.48 -5.19 28.38
CA VAL A 112 0.43 -5.35 27.36
C VAL A 112 -0.76 -4.46 27.70
N LEU A 113 -1.21 -3.69 26.72
CA LEU A 113 -2.48 -2.98 26.74
C LEU A 113 -3.27 -3.37 25.48
N ASP A 114 -4.29 -4.20 25.68
CA ASP A 114 -5.24 -4.57 24.63
C ASP A 114 -6.57 -3.88 24.90
N LEU A 115 -6.97 -3.03 23.97
CA LEU A 115 -8.20 -2.26 23.98
C LEU A 115 -9.00 -2.49 22.69
N SER A 116 -8.68 -3.56 21.96
CA SER A 116 -9.32 -3.87 20.67
C SER A 116 -10.84 -4.01 20.80
N ASP A 117 -11.57 -3.81 19.72
CA ASP A 117 -13.03 -3.94 19.63
C ASP A 117 -13.79 -3.04 20.64
N ASN A 118 -13.23 -1.88 20.97
CA ASN A 118 -13.93 -0.84 21.72
C ASN A 118 -14.11 0.38 20.83
N ALA A 119 -15.32 0.94 20.75
CA ALA A 119 -15.58 2.17 20.00
C ALA A 119 -14.95 3.42 20.67
N LEU A 120 -13.62 3.49 20.67
CA LEU A 120 -12.87 4.54 21.34
C LEU A 120 -13.04 5.87 20.60
N GLY A 121 -12.66 5.91 19.32
CA GLY A 121 -12.52 7.17 18.60
C GLY A 121 -11.63 8.19 19.33
N PRO A 122 -11.69 9.47 18.94
CA PRO A 122 -10.96 10.52 19.63
C PRO A 122 -11.40 10.68 21.10
N ASN A 123 -12.67 10.43 21.41
CA ASN A 123 -13.20 10.53 22.77
C ASN A 123 -12.58 9.50 23.72
N GLY A 124 -12.51 8.23 23.32
CA GLY A 124 -11.84 7.18 24.09
C GLY A 124 -10.36 7.46 24.27
N MET A 125 -9.70 8.03 23.25
CA MET A 125 -8.29 8.47 23.36
C MET A 125 -8.09 9.53 24.45
N ARG A 126 -9.05 10.46 24.66
CA ARG A 126 -9.02 11.41 25.80
C ARG A 126 -9.03 10.70 27.15
N GLY A 127 -9.63 9.51 27.23
CA GLY A 127 -9.61 8.67 28.44
C GLY A 127 -8.27 8.00 28.71
N LEU A 128 -7.43 7.85 27.68
CA LEU A 128 -6.14 7.14 27.76
C LEU A 128 -4.94 8.08 27.93
N GLU A 129 -5.10 9.39 27.71
CA GLU A 129 -3.98 10.34 27.66
C GLU A 129 -3.09 10.32 28.90
N GLU A 130 -3.70 10.26 30.09
CA GLU A 130 -2.97 10.23 31.37
C GLU A 130 -2.25 8.90 31.57
N LEU A 131 -2.94 7.78 31.31
CA LEU A 131 -2.37 6.45 31.44
C LEU A 131 -1.16 6.26 30.52
N LEU A 132 -1.31 6.57 29.23
CA LEU A 132 -0.26 6.40 28.22
C LEU A 132 0.98 7.23 28.53
N ARG A 133 0.83 8.42 29.12
CA ARG A 133 1.96 9.31 29.48
C ARG A 133 2.57 9.02 30.85
N SER A 134 1.98 8.10 31.61
CA SER A 134 2.40 7.79 32.97
C SER A 134 3.55 6.76 33.01
N PRO A 135 4.27 6.65 34.15
CA PRO A 135 5.29 5.62 34.36
C PRO A 135 4.78 4.18 34.22
N VAL A 136 3.47 3.97 34.31
CA VAL A 136 2.85 2.64 34.14
C VAL A 136 3.17 2.06 32.76
N CYS A 137 3.25 2.90 31.74
CA CYS A 137 3.48 2.49 30.36
C CYS A 137 4.95 2.50 29.95
N TYR A 138 5.91 2.81 30.84
CA TYR A 138 7.35 2.80 30.48
C TYR A 138 7.85 1.40 30.13
N SER A 139 7.20 0.36 30.65
CA SER A 139 7.50 -1.04 30.34
C SER A 139 6.65 -1.61 29.21
N LEU A 140 5.83 -0.79 28.52
CA LEU A 140 4.89 -1.27 27.52
C LEU A 140 5.64 -1.90 26.35
N GLN A 141 5.21 -3.10 25.96
CA GLN A 141 5.80 -3.88 24.87
C GLN A 141 4.80 -4.09 23.74
N GLU A 142 3.51 -4.20 24.07
CA GLU A 142 2.45 -4.55 23.12
C GLU A 142 1.26 -3.61 23.33
N LEU A 143 0.90 -2.90 22.27
CA LEU A 143 -0.29 -2.04 22.22
C LEU A 143 -1.21 -2.52 21.10
N LEU A 144 -2.39 -3.00 21.48
CA LEU A 144 -3.39 -3.56 20.59
C LEU A 144 -4.64 -2.68 20.62
N LEU A 145 -4.97 -2.12 19.47
CA LEU A 145 -6.07 -1.17 19.26
C LEU A 145 -6.84 -1.56 17.99
N CYS A 146 -7.08 -2.85 17.75
CA CYS A 146 -7.79 -3.28 16.54
C CYS A 146 -9.25 -2.84 16.62
N ASN A 147 -9.82 -2.35 15.52
CA ASN A 147 -11.24 -2.03 15.44
C ASN A 147 -11.70 -1.06 16.54
N CYS A 148 -10.92 0.00 16.78
CA CYS A 148 -11.20 1.01 17.80
C CYS A 148 -11.84 2.29 17.24
N GLY A 149 -12.03 2.37 15.92
CA GLY A 149 -12.62 3.53 15.24
C GLY A 149 -11.89 4.84 15.53
N LEU A 150 -10.56 4.81 15.71
CA LEU A 150 -9.77 5.97 16.13
C LEU A 150 -9.96 7.18 15.20
N GLY A 151 -10.07 6.94 13.89
CA GLY A 151 -10.05 7.98 12.88
C GLY A 151 -8.69 8.68 12.78
N PRO A 152 -8.55 9.67 11.88
CA PRO A 152 -7.33 10.45 11.74
C PRO A 152 -6.98 11.24 13.02
N GLU A 153 -7.98 11.85 13.67
CA GLU A 153 -7.78 12.61 14.92
C GLU A 153 -7.30 11.69 16.05
N GLY A 154 -7.93 10.54 16.25
CA GLY A 154 -7.52 9.59 17.30
C GLY A 154 -6.14 9.01 17.04
N GLY A 155 -5.80 8.71 15.77
CA GLY A 155 -4.44 8.33 15.36
C GLY A 155 -3.40 9.39 15.69
N SER A 156 -3.69 10.66 15.40
CA SER A 156 -2.80 11.78 15.75
C SER A 156 -2.65 11.96 17.27
N MET A 157 -3.74 11.83 18.03
CA MET A 157 -3.69 11.87 19.50
C MET A 157 -2.82 10.75 20.07
N LEU A 158 -2.98 9.53 19.54
CA LEU A 158 -2.18 8.37 19.92
C LEU A 158 -0.70 8.58 19.61
N SER A 159 -0.37 9.04 18.40
CA SER A 159 1.00 9.33 17.99
C SER A 159 1.70 10.29 18.97
N ARG A 160 1.05 11.43 19.29
CA ARG A 160 1.58 12.38 20.27
C ARG A 160 1.77 11.76 21.65
N ALA A 161 0.81 10.95 22.10
CA ALA A 161 0.92 10.26 23.39
C ALA A 161 2.10 9.28 23.43
N LEU A 162 2.36 8.54 22.34
CA LEU A 162 3.49 7.62 22.24
C LEU A 162 4.83 8.35 22.19
N ILE A 163 4.92 9.49 21.51
CA ILE A 163 6.11 10.34 21.47
C ILE A 163 6.40 10.90 22.88
N ASP A 164 5.38 11.43 23.56
CA ASP A 164 5.50 11.91 24.94
C ASP A 164 5.93 10.80 25.89
N LEU A 165 5.30 9.61 25.78
CA LEU A 165 5.67 8.41 26.53
C LEU A 165 7.14 8.07 26.32
N HIS A 166 7.61 7.99 25.07
CA HIS A 166 9.00 7.69 24.74
C HIS A 166 9.96 8.71 25.37
N ALA A 167 9.67 10.00 25.25
CA ALA A 167 10.48 11.07 25.84
C ALA A 167 10.53 10.99 27.37
N ASN A 168 9.38 10.76 28.01
CA ASN A 168 9.24 10.63 29.46
C ASN A 168 9.98 9.40 30.00
N ALA A 169 9.84 8.26 29.32
CA ALA A 169 10.48 7.00 29.68
C ALA A 169 12.02 7.11 29.59
N ASN A 170 12.54 7.71 28.51
CA ASN A 170 13.96 8.00 28.35
C ASN A 170 14.49 8.92 29.45
N LYS A 171 13.78 10.01 29.76
CA LYS A 171 14.16 10.94 30.83
C LYS A 171 14.20 10.27 32.20
N ALA A 172 13.34 9.29 32.43
CA ALA A 172 13.30 8.51 33.66
C ALA A 172 14.35 7.38 33.73
N GLY A 173 15.13 7.15 32.67
CA GLY A 173 16.13 6.08 32.60
C GLY A 173 15.55 4.69 32.30
N PHE A 174 14.34 4.64 31.76
CA PHE A 174 13.66 3.41 31.34
C PHE A 174 13.29 3.52 29.85
N PRO A 175 14.23 3.32 28.91
CA PRO A 175 13.90 3.40 27.49
C PRO A 175 12.75 2.47 27.13
N LEU A 176 11.74 3.02 26.45
CA LEU A 176 10.53 2.29 26.04
C LEU A 176 10.91 1.11 25.14
N GLN A 177 10.25 -0.04 25.34
CA GLN A 177 10.48 -1.26 24.56
C GLN A 177 9.23 -1.70 23.80
N LEU A 178 8.43 -0.72 23.33
CA LEU A 178 7.21 -0.97 22.56
C LEU A 178 7.61 -1.61 21.23
N ARG A 179 7.33 -2.91 21.09
CA ARG A 179 7.80 -3.75 19.98
C ARG A 179 6.67 -4.23 19.08
N VAL A 180 5.44 -4.32 19.60
CA VAL A 180 4.25 -4.70 18.83
C VAL A 180 3.24 -3.56 18.84
N PHE A 181 2.80 -3.16 17.65
CA PHE A 181 1.66 -2.28 17.46
C PHE A 181 0.67 -2.91 16.48
N ILE A 182 -0.55 -3.16 16.96
CA ILE A 182 -1.64 -3.67 16.13
C ILE A 182 -2.75 -2.63 16.13
N GLY A 183 -2.94 -1.97 15.00
CA GLY A 183 -3.86 -0.85 14.81
C GLY A 183 -4.80 -1.05 13.63
N SER A 184 -5.20 -2.28 13.33
CA SER A 184 -6.11 -2.59 12.22
C SER A 184 -7.49 -1.97 12.40
N ARG A 185 -8.23 -1.73 11.30
CA ARG A 185 -9.66 -1.33 11.32
C ARG A 185 -9.93 -0.03 12.10
N ASN A 186 -9.05 0.96 11.99
CA ASN A 186 -9.19 2.23 12.71
C ASN A 186 -9.54 3.43 11.84
N ARG A 187 -9.62 3.26 10.51
CA ARG A 187 -9.79 4.36 9.57
C ARG A 187 -8.80 5.49 9.85
N LEU A 188 -7.52 5.13 9.99
CA LEU A 188 -6.47 6.14 10.22
C LEU A 188 -6.40 7.13 9.05
N GLU A 189 -6.68 6.66 7.82
CA GLU A 189 -6.54 7.42 6.58
C GLU A 189 -5.09 8.00 6.47
N ASP A 190 -4.82 8.86 5.48
CA ASP A 190 -3.45 9.36 5.28
C ASP A 190 -2.97 10.23 6.42
N ALA A 191 -3.85 11.08 6.96
CA ALA A 191 -3.50 12.00 8.04
C ALA A 191 -3.14 11.26 9.33
N GLY A 192 -3.93 10.26 9.73
CA GLY A 192 -3.61 9.43 10.89
C GLY A 192 -2.37 8.57 10.67
N ALA A 193 -2.22 7.97 9.48
CA ALA A 193 -1.05 7.18 9.12
C ALA A 193 0.25 8.00 9.15
N THR A 194 0.23 9.23 8.64
CA THR A 194 1.38 10.16 8.64
C THR A 194 1.81 10.51 10.06
N GLU A 195 0.85 10.78 10.94
CA GLU A 195 1.14 11.04 12.35
C GLU A 195 1.71 9.80 13.03
N MET A 196 1.16 8.61 12.76
CA MET A 196 1.71 7.35 13.28
C MET A 196 3.12 7.05 12.76
N ALA A 197 3.40 7.35 11.49
CA ALA A 197 4.74 7.25 10.91
C ALA A 197 5.77 8.09 11.67
N THR A 198 5.38 9.29 12.13
CA THR A 198 6.23 10.15 12.97
C THR A 198 6.57 9.47 14.30
N ALA A 199 5.59 8.80 14.93
CA ALA A 199 5.84 8.02 16.14
C ALA A 199 6.78 6.82 15.85
N PHE A 200 6.55 6.09 14.76
CA PHE A 200 7.39 4.93 14.39
C PHE A 200 8.84 5.31 14.10
N GLN A 201 9.04 6.44 13.40
CA GLN A 201 10.36 7.00 13.14
C GLN A 201 11.05 7.48 14.43
N THR A 202 10.28 7.92 15.43
CA THR A 202 10.81 8.39 16.72
C THR A 202 11.20 7.22 17.62
N LEU A 203 10.32 6.23 17.78
CA LEU A 203 10.48 5.14 18.74
C LEU A 203 11.55 4.12 18.32
N LYS A 204 11.59 3.73 17.04
CA LYS A 204 12.61 2.82 16.45
C LYS A 204 12.72 1.44 17.11
N THR A 205 11.68 1.00 17.80
CA THR A 205 11.67 -0.21 18.64
C THR A 205 10.84 -1.35 18.05
N PHE A 206 10.17 -1.14 16.92
CA PHE A 206 9.15 -2.05 16.43
C PHE A 206 9.72 -3.33 15.82
N GLU A 207 9.14 -4.47 16.23
CA GLU A 207 9.30 -5.80 15.65
C GLU A 207 8.05 -6.20 14.84
N GLU A 208 6.87 -5.66 15.15
CA GLU A 208 5.61 -5.99 14.49
C GLU A 208 4.72 -4.75 14.38
N ILE A 209 4.29 -4.46 13.15
CA ILE A 209 3.35 -3.38 12.82
C ILE A 209 2.25 -3.98 11.94
N VAL A 210 1.01 -3.89 12.40
CA VAL A 210 -0.18 -4.33 11.67
C VAL A 210 -1.15 -3.16 11.56
N LEU A 211 -1.44 -2.77 10.33
CA LEU A 211 -2.26 -1.61 9.96
C LEU A 211 -3.32 -1.98 8.91
N GLU A 212 -3.78 -3.22 8.92
CA GLU A 212 -4.81 -3.72 8.00
C GLU A 212 -6.11 -2.89 8.08
N GLN A 213 -6.79 -2.68 6.94
CA GLN A 213 -8.11 -2.03 6.88
C GLN A 213 -8.14 -0.63 7.52
N ASN A 214 -7.23 0.26 7.10
CA ASN A 214 -7.17 1.62 7.65
C ASN A 214 -7.53 2.72 6.64
N SER A 215 -7.91 2.34 5.41
CA SER A 215 -8.19 3.28 4.32
C SER A 215 -7.00 4.23 4.07
N ILE A 216 -5.78 3.72 4.19
CA ILE A 216 -4.55 4.48 3.95
C ILE A 216 -4.30 4.49 2.43
N TYR A 217 -4.05 5.66 1.86
CA TYR A 217 -3.72 5.85 0.44
C TYR A 217 -2.22 6.16 0.27
N ILE A 218 -1.82 6.63 -0.91
CA ILE A 218 -0.43 6.75 -1.31
C ILE A 218 0.36 7.67 -0.35
N GLU A 219 -0.20 8.80 0.05
CA GLU A 219 0.45 9.78 0.93
C GLU A 219 0.78 9.19 2.30
N GLY A 220 -0.18 8.48 2.91
CA GLY A 220 0.03 7.81 4.18
C GLY A 220 1.02 6.64 4.06
N VAL A 221 0.97 5.90 2.95
CA VAL A 221 1.91 4.81 2.66
C VAL A 221 3.33 5.33 2.49
N GLU A 222 3.54 6.44 1.80
CA GLU A 222 4.87 7.04 1.62
C GLU A 222 5.48 7.45 2.98
N ALA A 223 4.69 8.10 3.84
CA ALA A 223 5.13 8.46 5.18
C ALA A 223 5.49 7.22 6.02
N LEU A 224 4.64 6.18 5.98
CA LEU A 224 4.88 4.92 6.67
C LEU A 224 6.13 4.21 6.16
N ALA A 225 6.29 4.09 4.85
CA ALA A 225 7.45 3.48 4.21
C ALA A 225 8.77 4.14 4.65
N GLU A 226 8.81 5.47 4.72
CA GLU A 226 9.97 6.18 5.25
C GLU A 226 10.21 5.87 6.74
N SER A 227 9.15 5.80 7.55
CA SER A 227 9.27 5.45 8.97
C SER A 227 9.79 4.02 9.21
N PHE A 228 9.44 3.08 8.32
CA PHE A 228 9.88 1.68 8.44
C PHE A 228 11.40 1.55 8.31
N LYS A 229 12.06 2.39 7.49
CA LYS A 229 13.53 2.41 7.34
C LYS A 229 14.26 2.64 8.67
N HIS A 230 13.59 3.20 9.68
CA HIS A 230 14.14 3.43 11.00
C HIS A 230 13.91 2.29 12.01
N ASN A 231 13.24 1.20 11.60
CA ASN A 231 12.89 0.05 12.43
C ASN A 231 13.56 -1.22 11.90
N PRO A 232 14.90 -1.36 12.01
CA PRO A 232 15.66 -2.50 11.44
C PRO A 232 15.35 -3.86 12.11
N HIS A 233 14.60 -3.83 13.22
CA HIS A 233 14.15 -5.02 13.95
C HIS A 233 12.77 -5.52 13.52
N LEU A 234 12.10 -4.83 12.59
CA LEU A 234 10.79 -5.22 12.07
C LEU A 234 10.86 -6.63 11.45
N ARG A 235 9.91 -7.46 11.85
CA ARG A 235 9.74 -8.86 11.48
C ARG A 235 8.41 -9.10 10.80
N VAL A 236 7.37 -8.39 11.22
CA VAL A 236 6.02 -8.50 10.66
C VAL A 236 5.58 -7.11 10.24
N LEU A 237 5.24 -6.98 8.96
CA LEU A 237 4.62 -5.79 8.39
C LEU A 237 3.38 -6.23 7.62
N ASN A 238 2.21 -5.83 8.12
CA ASN A 238 0.94 -6.10 7.47
C ASN A 238 0.19 -4.78 7.25
N MET A 239 -0.12 -4.49 5.99
CA MET A 239 -0.95 -3.36 5.58
C MET A 239 -2.05 -3.80 4.60
N ASN A 240 -2.53 -5.06 4.70
CA ASN A 240 -3.62 -5.58 3.87
C ASN A 240 -4.82 -4.62 3.85
N ASP A 241 -5.56 -4.59 2.73
CA ASP A 241 -6.79 -3.81 2.58
C ASP A 241 -6.57 -2.31 2.89
N ASN A 242 -5.60 -1.74 2.15
CA ASN A 242 -5.29 -0.32 2.07
C ASN A 242 -4.93 0.02 0.62
N THR A 243 -5.15 1.25 0.18
CA THR A 243 -4.98 1.62 -1.22
C THR A 243 -3.54 2.05 -1.53
N LEU A 244 -2.61 1.10 -1.57
CA LEU A 244 -1.19 1.39 -1.85
C LEU A 244 -0.96 1.81 -3.30
N LYS A 245 -1.64 1.15 -4.25
CA LYS A 245 -1.35 1.27 -5.69
C LYS A 245 0.11 0.92 -6.03
N SER A 246 0.49 1.10 -7.29
CA SER A 246 1.86 0.86 -7.75
C SER A 246 2.88 1.80 -7.08
N GLU A 247 2.49 3.04 -6.83
CA GLU A 247 3.32 4.10 -6.26
C GLU A 247 3.63 3.82 -4.79
N GLY A 248 2.63 3.41 -3.99
CA GLY A 248 2.86 2.96 -2.62
C GLY A 248 3.73 1.71 -2.56
N ALA A 249 3.53 0.76 -3.49
CA ALA A 249 4.37 -0.43 -3.59
C ALA A 249 5.84 -0.07 -3.90
N GLU A 250 6.10 0.90 -4.77
CA GLU A 250 7.45 1.43 -5.01
C GLU A 250 8.09 1.94 -3.71
N LYS A 251 7.38 2.77 -2.93
CA LYS A 251 7.89 3.31 -1.65
C LYS A 251 8.20 2.23 -0.64
N ILE A 252 7.33 1.22 -0.53
CA ILE A 252 7.57 0.07 0.36
C ILE A 252 8.76 -0.75 -0.14
N ALA A 253 8.89 -0.97 -1.46
CA ALA A 253 10.02 -1.67 -2.06
C ALA A 253 11.35 -0.96 -1.76
N GLU A 254 11.39 0.37 -1.77
CA GLU A 254 12.55 1.17 -1.36
C GLU A 254 12.90 1.02 0.14
N ALA A 255 11.93 0.67 0.99
CA ALA A 255 12.16 0.46 2.42
C ALA A 255 12.68 -0.95 2.74
N LEU A 256 12.38 -1.97 1.93
CA LEU A 256 12.76 -3.37 2.18
C LEU A 256 14.25 -3.61 2.48
N PRO A 257 15.23 -2.96 1.82
CA PRO A 257 16.65 -3.10 2.15
C PRO A 257 17.02 -2.71 3.59
N PHE A 258 16.21 -1.87 4.24
CA PHE A 258 16.39 -1.43 5.62
C PHE A 258 15.73 -2.37 6.65
N LEU A 259 15.03 -3.42 6.19
CA LEU A 259 14.30 -4.37 7.02
C LEU A 259 14.92 -5.78 6.93
N PRO A 260 16.21 -5.97 7.32
CA PRO A 260 16.93 -7.23 7.11
C PRO A 260 16.37 -8.41 7.92
N LEU A 261 15.53 -8.13 8.92
CA LEU A 261 14.92 -9.12 9.80
C LEU A 261 13.47 -9.45 9.46
N LEU A 262 12.93 -8.87 8.39
CA LEU A 262 11.55 -9.08 7.95
C LEU A 262 11.30 -10.57 7.66
N ARG A 263 10.21 -11.10 8.21
CA ARG A 263 9.75 -12.48 8.07
C ARG A 263 8.38 -12.56 7.43
N GLU A 264 7.54 -11.56 7.64
CA GLU A 264 6.20 -11.48 7.09
C GLU A 264 5.99 -10.11 6.46
N MET A 265 5.49 -10.15 5.23
CA MET A 265 5.18 -8.99 4.41
C MET A 265 3.80 -9.24 3.79
N SER A 266 2.78 -8.52 4.26
CA SER A 266 1.40 -8.70 3.83
C SER A 266 0.84 -7.40 3.29
N PHE A 267 0.52 -7.42 1.99
CA PHE A 267 -0.10 -6.35 1.22
C PHE A 267 -1.18 -6.92 0.29
N GLY A 268 -1.98 -7.86 0.77
CA GLY A 268 -3.15 -8.38 0.09
C GLY A 268 -4.25 -7.32 -0.01
N ASP A 269 -5.00 -7.31 -1.11
CA ASP A 269 -6.06 -6.33 -1.39
C ASP A 269 -5.56 -4.87 -1.29
N CYS A 270 -4.42 -4.59 -1.94
CA CYS A 270 -3.76 -3.28 -1.87
C CYS A 270 -3.74 -2.51 -3.20
N LEU A 271 -4.45 -3.03 -4.21
CA LEU A 271 -4.46 -2.51 -5.58
C LEU A 271 -3.06 -2.30 -6.15
N ILE A 272 -2.07 -3.15 -5.82
CA ILE A 272 -0.66 -2.96 -6.18
C ILE A 272 -0.44 -2.92 -7.70
N LYS A 273 -1.29 -3.61 -8.48
CA LYS A 273 -1.20 -3.80 -9.94
C LYS A 273 0.13 -4.44 -10.37
N THR A 274 0.25 -4.70 -11.66
CA THR A 274 1.46 -5.29 -12.24
C THR A 274 2.72 -4.46 -12.02
N ASN A 275 2.66 -3.12 -12.09
CA ASN A 275 3.83 -2.27 -11.88
C ASN A 275 4.37 -2.37 -10.45
N GLY A 276 3.49 -2.39 -9.44
CA GLY A 276 3.90 -2.61 -8.06
C GLY A 276 4.55 -3.98 -7.83
N ALA A 277 4.06 -5.02 -8.52
CA ALA A 277 4.68 -6.35 -8.51
C ALA A 277 6.12 -6.33 -9.05
N TYR A 278 6.41 -5.52 -10.08
CA TYR A 278 7.78 -5.33 -10.56
C TYR A 278 8.69 -4.68 -9.53
N HIS A 279 8.23 -3.64 -8.83
CA HIS A 279 8.99 -3.00 -7.76
C HIS A 279 9.32 -3.99 -6.63
N PHE A 280 8.32 -4.77 -6.18
CA PHE A 280 8.56 -5.80 -5.18
C PHE A 280 9.48 -6.91 -5.69
N GLY A 281 9.29 -7.39 -6.92
CA GLY A 281 10.18 -8.37 -7.52
C GLY A 281 11.64 -7.92 -7.52
N GLU A 282 11.92 -6.70 -7.97
CA GLU A 282 13.28 -6.13 -7.98
C GLU A 282 13.88 -6.03 -6.58
N ALA A 283 13.13 -5.50 -5.62
CA ALA A 283 13.62 -5.31 -4.25
C ALA A 283 13.83 -6.65 -3.53
N LEU A 284 12.89 -7.58 -3.66
CA LEU A 284 12.96 -8.89 -3.05
C LEU A 284 14.08 -9.72 -3.65
N GLU A 285 14.32 -9.65 -4.96
CA GLU A 285 15.43 -10.38 -5.57
C GLU A 285 16.80 -9.99 -4.98
N ARG A 286 16.94 -8.76 -4.48
CA ARG A 286 18.18 -8.24 -3.90
C ARG A 286 18.39 -8.56 -2.42
N GLY A 287 17.36 -9.02 -1.69
CA GLY A 287 17.45 -9.10 -0.23
C GLY A 287 16.36 -9.92 0.48
N ASN A 288 16.18 -9.64 1.78
CA ASN A 288 15.11 -10.20 2.64
C ASN A 288 15.02 -11.75 2.65
N GLU A 289 16.16 -12.44 2.68
CA GLU A 289 16.31 -13.91 2.73
C GLU A 289 15.60 -14.60 3.91
N ARG A 290 15.18 -13.81 4.91
CA ARG A 290 14.48 -14.27 6.11
C ARG A 290 12.96 -14.29 5.96
N LEU A 291 12.42 -13.84 4.83
CA LEU A 291 11.00 -13.90 4.58
C LEU A 291 10.51 -15.35 4.61
N GLU A 292 9.43 -15.52 5.36
CA GLU A 292 8.73 -16.76 5.64
C GLU A 292 7.31 -16.69 5.04
N VAL A 293 6.68 -15.52 5.09
CA VAL A 293 5.32 -15.27 4.60
C VAL A 293 5.34 -14.04 3.71
N ILE A 294 4.79 -14.16 2.50
CA ILE A 294 4.50 -13.06 1.59
C ILE A 294 3.06 -13.20 1.15
N ASP A 295 2.26 -12.17 1.39
CA ASP A 295 0.88 -12.08 0.93
C ASP A 295 0.71 -10.88 0.00
N LEU A 296 0.42 -11.18 -1.26
CA LEU A 296 0.12 -10.23 -2.33
C LEU A 296 -1.16 -10.65 -3.07
N GLY A 297 -2.08 -11.33 -2.38
CA GLY A 297 -3.37 -11.71 -2.97
C GLY A 297 -4.24 -10.51 -3.34
N PHE A 298 -5.19 -10.69 -4.26
CA PHE A 298 -6.20 -9.69 -4.62
C PHE A 298 -5.62 -8.32 -5.02
N ASN A 299 -4.55 -8.29 -5.83
CA ASN A 299 -3.84 -7.05 -6.17
C ASN A 299 -3.95 -6.65 -7.65
N GLU A 300 -4.78 -7.36 -8.43
CA GLU A 300 -4.91 -7.19 -9.87
C GLU A 300 -3.57 -7.25 -10.61
N ILE A 301 -2.69 -8.15 -10.17
CA ILE A 301 -1.40 -8.42 -10.80
C ILE A 301 -1.64 -9.36 -11.99
N ASN A 302 -1.14 -9.02 -13.17
CA ASN A 302 -1.22 -9.92 -14.33
C ASN A 302 -0.15 -11.03 -14.30
N SER A 303 -0.20 -11.94 -15.27
CA SER A 303 0.73 -13.08 -15.36
C SER A 303 2.20 -12.67 -15.41
N ASP A 304 2.55 -11.59 -16.11
CA ASP A 304 3.92 -11.07 -16.17
C ASP A 304 4.43 -10.67 -14.78
N GLY A 305 3.64 -9.89 -14.04
CA GLY A 305 3.98 -9.48 -12.67
C GLY A 305 4.08 -10.69 -11.72
N GLY A 306 3.18 -11.67 -11.86
CA GLY A 306 3.22 -12.92 -11.10
C GLY A 306 4.50 -13.71 -11.35
N LEU A 307 4.94 -13.84 -12.60
CA LEU A 307 6.20 -14.51 -12.95
C LEU A 307 7.42 -13.79 -12.34
N VAL A 308 7.42 -12.47 -12.31
CA VAL A 308 8.49 -11.68 -11.67
C VAL A 308 8.57 -11.98 -10.17
N LEU A 309 7.43 -11.98 -9.48
CA LEU A 309 7.37 -12.28 -8.05
C LEU A 309 7.87 -13.70 -7.76
N VAL A 310 7.43 -14.69 -8.54
CA VAL A 310 7.88 -16.09 -8.41
C VAL A 310 9.39 -16.20 -8.58
N ASN A 311 9.95 -15.60 -9.63
CA ASN A 311 11.39 -15.63 -9.88
C ASN A 311 12.20 -15.02 -8.73
N ALA A 312 11.70 -13.93 -8.13
CA ALA A 312 12.32 -13.29 -6.97
C ALA A 312 12.34 -14.18 -5.71
N MET A 313 11.58 -15.27 -5.67
CA MET A 313 11.56 -16.20 -4.53
C MET A 313 12.75 -17.18 -4.51
N GLY A 314 13.54 -17.24 -5.58
CA GLY A 314 14.66 -18.19 -5.69
C GLY A 314 15.71 -18.08 -4.56
N ASN A 315 15.81 -16.94 -3.89
CA ASN A 315 16.72 -16.70 -2.75
C ASN A 315 16.01 -16.58 -1.39
N LYS A 316 14.79 -17.14 -1.25
CA LYS A 316 14.00 -17.12 0.00
C LYS A 316 13.94 -18.50 0.66
N PRO A 317 15.04 -19.03 1.22
CA PRO A 317 15.11 -20.42 1.69
C PRO A 317 14.17 -20.76 2.86
N LYS A 318 13.54 -19.77 3.48
CA LYS A 318 12.60 -19.94 4.61
C LYS A 318 11.14 -19.73 4.22
N LEU A 319 10.86 -19.40 2.95
CA LEU A 319 9.52 -19.12 2.47
C LEU A 319 8.64 -20.36 2.66
N ARG A 320 7.51 -20.18 3.34
CA ARG A 320 6.51 -21.20 3.60
C ARG A 320 5.13 -20.83 3.06
N ILE A 321 4.86 -19.53 2.89
CA ILE A 321 3.60 -19.02 2.35
C ILE A 321 3.96 -17.91 1.35
N LEU A 322 3.52 -18.11 0.12
CA LEU A 322 3.44 -17.11 -0.94
C LEU A 322 1.99 -17.11 -1.41
N ASN A 323 1.22 -16.12 -0.98
CA ASN A 323 -0.14 -15.92 -1.44
C ASN A 323 -0.15 -14.96 -2.63
N LEU A 324 -0.60 -15.44 -3.77
CA LEU A 324 -0.82 -14.67 -4.99
C LEU A 324 -2.26 -14.86 -5.50
N ASP A 325 -3.14 -15.45 -4.69
CA ASP A 325 -4.53 -15.73 -5.05
C ASP A 325 -5.33 -14.46 -5.38
N GLY A 326 -6.41 -14.57 -6.15
CA GLY A 326 -7.27 -13.43 -6.51
C GLY A 326 -6.62 -12.38 -7.44
N ASN A 327 -5.51 -12.71 -8.11
CA ASN A 327 -4.86 -11.85 -9.10
C ASN A 327 -5.27 -12.19 -10.55
N SER A 328 -5.00 -11.29 -11.48
CA SER A 328 -5.47 -11.34 -12.87
C SER A 328 -4.55 -12.18 -13.78
N PHE A 329 -4.23 -13.41 -13.39
CA PHE A 329 -3.30 -14.27 -14.14
C PHE A 329 -3.94 -14.96 -15.36
N GLY A 330 -5.24 -15.28 -15.29
CA GLY A 330 -5.88 -16.20 -16.22
C GLY A 330 -5.39 -17.66 -16.07
N GLU A 331 -6.04 -18.60 -16.76
CA GLU A 331 -5.72 -20.04 -16.68
C GLU A 331 -4.28 -20.31 -17.15
N GLU A 332 -3.91 -19.85 -18.35
CA GLU A 332 -2.56 -20.04 -18.91
C GLU A 332 -1.49 -19.37 -18.05
N GLY A 333 -1.74 -18.16 -17.54
CA GLY A 333 -0.81 -17.45 -16.65
C GLY A 333 -0.60 -18.17 -15.33
N SER A 334 -1.67 -18.72 -14.75
CA SER A 334 -1.62 -19.52 -13.53
C SER A 334 -0.80 -20.79 -13.71
N GLU A 335 -1.00 -21.51 -14.82
CA GLU A 335 -0.21 -22.69 -15.18
C GLU A 335 1.29 -22.35 -15.33
N MET A 336 1.61 -21.23 -15.99
CA MET A 336 2.99 -20.76 -16.13
C MET A 336 3.63 -20.43 -14.78
N ILE A 337 2.92 -19.73 -13.90
CA ILE A 337 3.39 -19.39 -12.55
C ILE A 337 3.66 -20.65 -11.73
N ILE A 338 2.73 -21.61 -11.73
CA ILE A 338 2.89 -22.90 -11.03
C ILE A 338 4.10 -23.66 -11.59
N SER A 339 4.24 -23.68 -12.92
CA SER A 339 5.36 -24.33 -13.61
C SER A 339 6.70 -23.70 -13.23
N GLU A 340 6.85 -22.37 -13.24
CA GLU A 340 8.08 -21.71 -12.84
C GLU A 340 8.39 -21.92 -11.35
N MET A 341 7.38 -21.78 -10.48
CA MET A 341 7.54 -21.97 -9.04
C MET A 341 7.95 -23.41 -8.70
N SER A 342 7.48 -24.40 -9.47
CA SER A 342 7.87 -25.82 -9.29
C SER A 342 9.36 -26.08 -9.50
N LYS A 343 10.07 -25.19 -10.22
CA LYS A 343 11.52 -25.30 -10.44
C LYS A 343 12.34 -24.77 -9.25
N LEU A 344 11.70 -24.04 -8.34
CA LEU A 344 12.35 -23.41 -7.19
C LEU A 344 12.33 -24.33 -5.95
N PRO A 345 13.32 -24.23 -5.05
CA PRO A 345 13.34 -25.02 -3.81
C PRO A 345 12.18 -24.67 -2.87
N THR A 346 11.54 -23.52 -3.08
CA THR A 346 10.42 -22.99 -2.32
C THR A 346 9.06 -23.36 -2.90
N ALA A 347 8.98 -24.27 -3.88
CA ALA A 347 7.75 -24.61 -4.61
C ALA A 347 6.52 -24.85 -3.70
N ALA A 348 6.72 -25.50 -2.55
CA ALA A 348 5.66 -25.81 -1.58
C ALA A 348 5.05 -24.58 -0.87
N ALA A 349 5.66 -23.40 -1.03
CA ALA A 349 5.17 -22.18 -0.40
C ALA A 349 4.01 -21.52 -1.15
N LEU A 350 3.90 -21.74 -2.47
CA LEU A 350 2.83 -21.13 -3.27
C LEU A 350 1.47 -21.67 -2.81
N GLN A 351 0.61 -20.75 -2.38
CA GLN A 351 -0.77 -21.08 -2.03
C GLN A 351 -1.58 -21.37 -3.30
N PRO A 352 -2.58 -22.26 -3.24
CA PRO A 352 -3.43 -22.55 -4.39
C PRO A 352 -4.16 -21.28 -4.84
N PHE A 353 -4.32 -21.13 -6.15
CA PHE A 353 -5.28 -20.17 -6.71
C PHE A 353 -6.66 -20.78 -6.55
N GLN A 354 -7.51 -20.14 -5.76
CA GLN A 354 -8.90 -20.57 -5.64
C GLN A 354 -9.63 -20.04 -6.86
N ASP A 355 -10.41 -20.89 -7.51
CA ASP A 355 -11.34 -20.43 -8.52
C ASP A 355 -12.30 -19.47 -7.80
N GLN A 356 -12.39 -18.23 -8.29
CA GLN A 356 -13.51 -17.35 -7.95
C GLN A 356 -14.77 -18.04 -8.46
N GLU A 357 -15.36 -18.93 -7.67
CA GLU A 357 -16.81 -19.04 -7.69
C GLU A 357 -17.28 -17.64 -7.28
N GLU A 358 -17.81 -16.89 -8.25
CA GLU A 358 -18.67 -15.75 -7.95
C GLU A 358 -19.73 -16.30 -6.99
N GLU A 359 -19.53 -16.13 -5.68
CA GLU A 359 -20.65 -16.17 -4.75
C GLU A 359 -21.53 -15.00 -5.20
N ASP A 360 -22.55 -15.31 -5.98
CA ASP A 360 -23.72 -14.49 -6.18
C ASP A 360 -24.17 -14.03 -4.79
N LEU A 361 -23.73 -12.84 -4.35
CA LEU A 361 -24.25 -12.16 -3.18
C LEU A 361 -25.64 -11.59 -3.52
N GLU A 362 -26.53 -12.44 -4.01
CA GLU A 362 -27.97 -12.24 -3.91
C GLU A 362 -28.44 -12.89 -2.60
N ASP A 363 -29.02 -12.04 -1.74
CA ASP A 363 -29.83 -12.37 -0.55
C ASP A 363 -29.13 -12.66 0.79
N GLU A 364 -29.00 -11.61 1.63
CA GLU A 364 -29.60 -11.61 2.99
C GLU A 364 -29.60 -10.19 3.63
N TYR A 365 -30.47 -9.31 3.12
CA TYR A 365 -31.03 -8.21 3.92
C TYR A 365 -32.55 -8.40 4.04
N GLN A 366 -32.97 -9.43 4.77
CA GLN A 366 -34.31 -9.45 5.36
C GLN A 366 -34.21 -8.96 6.81
N ALA A 367 -34.22 -7.65 6.98
CA ALA A 367 -34.53 -7.04 8.27
C ALA A 367 -36.06 -6.87 8.37
N ASP A 368 -36.60 -7.50 9.40
CA ASP A 368 -38.00 -7.60 9.78
C ASP A 368 -38.79 -6.27 9.67
N LYS A 369 -39.87 -6.31 8.89
CA LYS A 369 -41.01 -5.43 9.08
C LYS A 369 -41.82 -5.92 10.28
N GLN A 370 -41.83 -5.15 11.37
CA GLN A 370 -42.98 -5.10 12.27
C GLN A 370 -43.02 -3.79 13.08
N ASP A 371 -43.99 -2.97 12.69
CA ASP A 371 -44.86 -2.08 13.47
C ASP A 371 -44.26 -1.14 14.54
N ALA A 372 -44.34 0.16 14.25
CA ALA A 372 -44.68 1.16 15.25
C ALA A 372 -45.51 2.28 14.61
N ASP A 373 -46.81 2.25 14.92
CA ASP A 373 -47.82 3.27 14.63
C ASP A 373 -47.40 4.67 15.11
N TYR A 374 -47.53 5.66 14.24
CA TYR A 374 -47.79 7.04 14.63
C TYR A 374 -48.81 7.66 13.67
N GLU A 375 -50.06 7.73 14.14
CA GLU A 375 -51.12 8.57 13.57
C GLU A 375 -50.80 10.04 13.91
N GLU A 376 -50.74 10.92 12.91
CA GLU A 376 -50.81 12.36 13.12
C GLU A 376 -52.13 12.90 12.55
N GLU A 377 -52.91 13.47 13.47
CA GLU A 377 -54.18 14.13 13.25
C GLU A 377 -53.99 15.48 12.52
N GLU A 378 -54.89 15.78 11.58
CA GLU A 378 -55.06 17.12 11.02
C GLU A 378 -55.60 18.09 12.08
N GLU A 379 -54.92 19.21 12.30
CA GLU A 379 -55.59 20.44 12.75
C GLU A 379 -55.18 21.66 11.91
N VAL A 380 -56.21 22.23 11.28
CA VAL A 380 -56.25 23.51 10.58
C VAL A 380 -56.43 24.62 11.60
N HIS A 381 -55.66 25.72 11.53
CA HIS A 381 -56.19 27.03 11.90
C HIS A 381 -55.50 28.22 11.19
N GLU A 382 -56.36 29.18 10.87
CA GLU A 382 -56.25 30.30 9.93
C GLU A 382 -55.45 31.53 10.42
N HIS A 383 -54.87 32.22 9.43
CA HIS A 383 -54.69 33.66 9.20
C HIS A 383 -54.72 34.69 10.37
N ALA A 384 -53.72 35.59 10.39
CA ALA A 384 -53.91 37.02 10.07
C ALA A 384 -52.59 37.85 10.00
N ASN A 385 -52.53 38.67 8.95
CA ASN A 385 -51.67 39.80 8.57
C ASN A 385 -50.93 40.62 9.65
N ASP A 386 -49.73 41.15 9.31
CA ASP A 386 -49.57 42.60 9.02
C ASP A 386 -48.28 42.93 8.20
N THR A 387 -48.44 43.95 7.36
CA THR A 387 -47.64 44.77 6.41
C THR A 387 -46.12 44.98 6.70
N THR A 388 -45.22 45.32 5.74
CA THR A 388 -45.20 46.42 4.74
C THR A 388 -44.19 46.20 3.59
N GLU A 389 -44.46 46.86 2.45
CA GLU A 389 -43.75 46.93 1.16
C GLU A 389 -42.34 47.56 1.18
N GLU A 390 -41.49 47.24 0.18
CA GLU A 390 -40.98 48.16 -0.88
C GLU A 390 -39.81 47.53 -1.70
N ALA A 391 -40.05 47.42 -3.02
CA ALA A 391 -39.21 47.68 -4.20
C ALA A 391 -37.77 47.10 -4.42
N ASP A 392 -37.69 46.31 -5.50
CA ASP A 392 -36.84 46.49 -6.71
C ASP A 392 -35.41 45.93 -6.86
N GLU A 393 -35.27 45.26 -8.02
CA GLU A 393 -34.14 45.12 -8.97
C GLU A 393 -33.10 43.98 -8.83
N ASP A 394 -33.29 42.98 -9.72
CA ASP A 394 -32.34 42.35 -10.65
C ASP A 394 -30.93 41.96 -10.20
N SER A 395 -30.65 40.65 -10.20
CA SER A 395 -29.47 40.09 -10.87
C SER A 395 -29.61 38.58 -11.04
N GLU A 396 -29.56 38.14 -12.30
CA GLU A 396 -29.34 36.75 -12.71
C GLU A 396 -27.98 36.22 -12.19
N GLY A 397 -27.89 34.90 -11.99
CA GLY A 397 -26.64 34.21 -11.71
C GLY A 397 -26.81 32.79 -11.15
N ASP A 398 -26.99 31.85 -12.08
CA ASP A 398 -26.53 30.45 -12.08
C ASP A 398 -27.03 29.47 -11.00
N GLU A 399 -27.96 28.61 -11.45
CA GLU A 399 -28.23 27.28 -10.87
C GLU A 399 -27.14 26.30 -11.34
N GLU A 400 -26.35 25.75 -10.40
CA GLU A 400 -25.60 24.51 -10.59
C GLU A 400 -26.56 23.36 -10.25
N ASP A 401 -27.05 22.67 -11.29
CA ASP A 401 -27.83 21.43 -11.15
C ASP A 401 -26.89 20.22 -11.28
N GLU A 402 -27.10 19.30 -10.35
CA GLU A 402 -26.40 18.03 -10.21
C GLU A 402 -26.75 17.10 -11.38
N GLY A 403 -25.76 16.38 -11.90
CA GLY A 403 -25.96 15.37 -12.93
C GLY A 403 -25.00 14.21 -12.73
N ASP A 404 -25.53 13.12 -12.19
CA ASP A 404 -24.92 11.79 -12.09
C ASP A 404 -24.20 11.37 -13.38
N GLU A 405 -22.93 10.97 -13.29
CA GLU A 405 -22.26 10.25 -14.38
C GLU A 405 -21.92 8.80 -13.96
N GLU A 406 -22.69 7.94 -14.62
CA GLU A 406 -22.64 6.49 -14.77
C GLU A 406 -21.22 5.97 -15.08
N TYR A 407 -20.69 5.10 -14.21
CA TYR A 407 -19.42 4.41 -14.43
C TYR A 407 -19.51 3.46 -15.63
N SER A 408 -18.97 3.89 -16.78
CA SER A 408 -18.74 3.00 -17.91
C SER A 408 -17.34 2.37 -17.81
N ASN A 409 -17.35 1.03 -17.62
CA ASN A 409 -16.19 0.15 -17.75
C ASN A 409 -15.58 0.25 -19.15
N VAL A 410 -14.35 0.78 -19.25
CA VAL A 410 -13.47 0.56 -20.40
C VAL A 410 -12.05 0.30 -19.90
N ALA A 411 -11.55 -0.88 -20.27
CA ALA A 411 -10.25 -1.47 -19.96
C ALA A 411 -9.06 -0.47 -19.94
N GLU A 412 -8.37 -0.40 -18.80
CA GLU A 412 -7.04 0.17 -18.68
C GLU A 412 -5.99 -0.81 -19.25
N GLU A 413 -5.78 -0.74 -20.57
CA GLU A 413 -4.66 -1.39 -21.25
C GLU A 413 -3.33 -0.68 -20.93
N THR A 414 -2.57 -1.29 -20.01
CA THR A 414 -1.11 -1.28 -19.83
C THR A 414 -0.29 -0.22 -20.59
N ALA A 415 0.18 0.81 -19.86
CA ALA A 415 1.31 1.64 -20.24
C ALA A 415 2.55 1.23 -19.42
N TYR A 416 3.61 0.80 -20.12
CA TYR A 416 4.88 0.39 -19.52
C TYR A 416 5.60 1.59 -18.89
N VAL A 417 5.84 1.54 -17.58
CA VAL A 417 6.95 2.26 -16.93
C VAL A 417 7.98 1.20 -16.54
N THR A 418 9.06 1.07 -17.33
CA THR A 418 10.17 0.17 -16.98
C THR A 418 11.30 1.00 -16.38
N THR A 419 11.64 0.72 -15.13
CA THR A 419 12.84 1.27 -14.49
C THR A 419 14.10 0.65 -15.09
N ASN A 420 15.20 1.40 -15.07
CA ASN A 420 16.49 1.12 -15.71
C ASN A 420 17.20 -0.18 -15.24
N ALA A 421 16.68 -0.83 -14.20
CA ALA A 421 17.28 -2.02 -13.60
C ALA A 421 16.74 -3.34 -14.20
N TYR A 422 15.47 -3.38 -14.60
CA TYR A 422 14.85 -4.57 -15.20
C TYR A 422 15.40 -4.84 -16.62
N THR A 423 15.66 -3.77 -17.37
CA THR A 423 16.36 -3.82 -18.67
C THR A 423 17.77 -4.37 -18.53
N THR A 424 18.55 -3.95 -17.52
CA THR A 424 19.94 -4.37 -17.33
C THR A 424 20.08 -5.89 -17.09
N LYS A 425 19.06 -6.54 -16.51
CA LYS A 425 19.07 -8.00 -16.29
C LYS A 425 18.58 -8.79 -17.51
N LEU A 426 17.57 -8.28 -18.23
CA LEU A 426 17.10 -8.85 -19.50
C LEU A 426 18.23 -8.93 -20.55
N PHE A 427 19.18 -7.98 -20.53
CA PHE A 427 20.33 -7.93 -21.43
C PHE A 427 21.51 -8.84 -21.05
N ASN A 428 21.56 -9.38 -19.82
CA ASN A 428 22.64 -10.27 -19.39
C ASN A 428 22.31 -11.76 -19.56
N ASP A 429 21.03 -12.14 -19.54
CA ASP A 429 20.62 -13.56 -19.60
C ASP A 429 20.24 -14.06 -21.01
N THR A 430 20.33 -13.23 -22.06
CA THR A 430 20.24 -13.74 -23.43
C THR A 430 21.58 -14.36 -23.85
N THR A 431 21.77 -15.62 -23.47
CA THR A 431 22.79 -16.49 -24.07
C THR A 431 22.49 -16.69 -25.56
N ASN A 432 22.98 -15.78 -26.41
CA ASN A 432 23.23 -16.11 -27.81
C ASN A 432 24.75 -16.19 -28.01
N SER A 433 25.20 -17.44 -28.03
CA SER A 433 26.57 -17.87 -28.31
C SER A 433 26.97 -17.41 -29.72
N MET A 434 27.50 -16.18 -29.82
CA MET A 434 28.43 -15.67 -30.87
C MET A 434 28.91 -14.23 -30.63
N ALA A 435 28.56 -13.57 -29.51
CA ALA A 435 29.01 -12.20 -29.20
C ALA A 435 29.95 -12.09 -27.97
N SER A 436 30.46 -13.22 -27.47
CA SER A 436 31.17 -13.30 -26.19
C SER A 436 32.61 -12.77 -26.18
N GLU A 437 33.20 -12.39 -27.32
CA GLU A 437 34.63 -12.00 -27.35
C GLU A 437 34.91 -10.49 -27.44
N THR A 438 33.90 -9.63 -27.56
CA THR A 438 34.12 -8.17 -27.71
C THR A 438 33.82 -7.35 -26.45
N PHE A 439 33.23 -7.94 -25.40
CA PHE A 439 32.80 -7.21 -24.19
C PHE A 439 33.90 -7.02 -23.13
N ALA A 440 35.05 -7.67 -23.28
CA ALA A 440 36.19 -7.50 -22.38
C ALA A 440 37.31 -6.73 -23.09
N VAL A 441 37.14 -5.40 -23.23
CA VAL A 441 38.18 -4.35 -23.29
C VAL A 441 37.50 -3.05 -23.73
N ALA A 442 37.06 -2.21 -22.77
CA ALA A 442 36.84 -0.78 -23.02
C ALA A 442 36.75 0.04 -21.71
N ASN A 443 37.60 -0.23 -20.73
CA ASN A 443 37.99 0.77 -19.74
C ASN A 443 39.35 1.31 -20.15
N LYS A 444 39.34 2.25 -21.11
CA LYS A 444 40.46 3.15 -21.42
C LYS A 444 39.98 4.28 -22.33
N THR A 445 40.28 5.50 -21.88
CA THR A 445 40.01 6.81 -22.45
C THR A 445 40.29 6.89 -23.95
N ILE A 446 39.25 6.88 -24.79
CA ILE A 446 39.26 7.29 -26.21
C ILE A 446 37.85 7.83 -26.55
N SER A 447 37.79 9.00 -27.20
CA SER A 447 36.62 9.66 -27.82
C SER A 447 35.48 8.69 -28.18
N GLN A 448 34.37 8.71 -27.42
CA GLN A 448 33.25 7.78 -27.62
C GLN A 448 32.28 8.32 -28.69
N LYS A 449 32.38 7.80 -29.91
CA LYS A 449 31.28 7.84 -30.89
C LYS A 449 30.12 6.97 -30.36
N CYS A 450 28.87 7.40 -30.57
CA CYS A 450 27.68 6.60 -30.29
C CYS A 450 27.60 5.45 -31.30
N THR A 451 27.43 4.20 -30.85
CA THR A 451 27.26 3.05 -31.75
C THR A 451 25.77 2.78 -32.01
N PRO A 452 25.39 2.18 -33.16
CA PRO A 452 24.01 1.81 -33.43
C PRO A 452 23.36 0.95 -32.34
N GLU A 453 24.13 0.05 -31.71
CA GLU A 453 23.64 -0.80 -30.61
C GLU A 453 23.33 0.04 -29.37
N LYS A 454 24.27 0.90 -28.95
CA LYS A 454 24.03 1.84 -27.84
C LYS A 454 22.87 2.77 -28.13
N PHE A 455 22.72 3.19 -29.38
CA PHE A 455 21.61 4.01 -29.81
C PHE A 455 20.30 3.26 -29.65
N CYS A 456 20.12 2.09 -30.26
CA CYS A 456 18.87 1.31 -30.19
C CYS A 456 18.48 0.93 -28.76
N LEU A 457 19.44 0.50 -27.94
CA LEU A 457 19.19 -0.03 -26.59
C LEU A 457 18.94 1.06 -25.52
N SER A 458 19.18 2.33 -25.82
CA SER A 458 18.86 3.45 -24.92
C SER A 458 17.39 3.87 -24.99
N GLN A 459 16.77 4.15 -23.84
CA GLN A 459 15.42 4.75 -23.76
C GLN A 459 15.45 6.28 -23.60
N LYS A 460 16.64 6.89 -23.53
CA LYS A 460 16.77 8.35 -23.38
C LYS A 460 16.80 9.05 -24.74
N PRO A 461 16.38 10.32 -24.82
CA PRO A 461 16.66 11.15 -25.97
C PRO A 461 18.16 11.15 -26.32
N CYS A 462 18.46 11.22 -27.62
CA CYS A 462 19.83 11.34 -28.11
C CYS A 462 20.15 12.79 -28.47
N SER A 463 21.41 13.20 -28.33
CA SER A 463 21.86 14.47 -28.87
C SER A 463 22.05 14.42 -30.39
N GLN A 464 22.08 15.59 -31.04
CA GLN A 464 22.40 15.69 -32.46
C GLN A 464 23.81 15.14 -32.76
N GLU A 465 24.79 15.40 -31.89
CA GLU A 465 26.16 14.85 -32.02
C GLU A 465 26.16 13.31 -31.96
N ASP A 466 25.39 12.72 -31.05
CA ASP A 466 25.28 11.25 -30.95
C ASP A 466 24.69 10.67 -32.24
N PHE A 467 23.62 11.27 -32.75
CA PHE A 467 22.97 10.84 -33.98
C PHE A 467 23.89 10.96 -35.21
N ASP A 468 24.61 12.07 -35.32
CA ASP A 468 25.55 12.30 -36.42
C ASP A 468 26.75 11.35 -36.35
N SER A 469 27.17 10.97 -35.13
CA SER A 469 28.29 10.05 -34.90
C SER A 469 28.02 8.59 -35.30
N LEU A 470 26.75 8.21 -35.58
CA LEU A 470 26.35 6.91 -36.14
C LEU A 470 26.79 6.75 -37.61
N ASP A 471 28.07 6.98 -37.90
CA ASP A 471 28.69 7.04 -39.23
C ASP A 471 28.47 5.73 -40.01
N MET A 472 27.41 5.71 -40.82
CA MET A 472 26.93 4.54 -41.57
C MET A 472 26.36 4.99 -42.91
N ASP A 473 26.70 4.29 -43.99
CA ASP A 473 26.17 4.54 -45.34
C ASP A 473 24.63 4.45 -45.40
N ASN A 474 24.03 3.60 -44.55
CA ASN A 474 22.59 3.45 -44.39
C ASN A 474 22.19 3.28 -42.91
N LYS A 475 21.86 4.39 -42.24
CA LYS A 475 21.45 4.39 -40.82
C LYS A 475 20.18 3.55 -40.56
N LEU A 476 19.22 3.52 -41.50
CA LEU A 476 17.98 2.77 -41.33
C LEU A 476 18.24 1.26 -41.23
N GLU A 477 19.00 0.74 -42.18
CA GLU A 477 19.33 -0.69 -42.24
C GLU A 477 20.17 -1.11 -41.03
N ALA A 478 21.11 -0.27 -40.59
CA ALA A 478 21.92 -0.53 -39.40
C ALA A 478 21.06 -0.65 -38.12
N LEU A 479 20.15 0.30 -37.90
CA LEU A 479 19.27 0.28 -36.74
C LEU A 479 18.25 -0.87 -36.82
N GLN A 480 17.65 -1.09 -37.99
CA GLN A 480 16.73 -2.21 -38.19
C GLN A 480 17.42 -3.57 -38.01
N SER A 481 18.66 -3.72 -38.46
CA SER A 481 19.45 -4.95 -38.26
C SER A 481 19.61 -5.29 -36.78
N ILE A 482 19.75 -4.29 -35.92
CA ILE A 482 19.81 -4.49 -34.46
C ILE A 482 18.44 -4.83 -33.91
N VAL A 483 17.42 -4.05 -34.25
CA VAL A 483 16.06 -4.27 -33.72
C VAL A 483 15.49 -5.63 -34.17
N ASN A 484 15.81 -6.07 -35.39
CA ASN A 484 15.42 -7.37 -35.94
C ASN A 484 16.09 -8.57 -35.25
N GLN A 485 17.10 -8.36 -34.40
CA GLN A 485 17.64 -9.44 -33.55
C GLN A 485 16.69 -9.83 -32.41
N PHE A 486 15.67 -8.99 -32.16
CA PHE A 486 14.66 -9.20 -31.12
C PHE A 486 13.30 -9.56 -31.73
N THR A 487 12.45 -10.22 -30.95
CA THR A 487 11.10 -10.65 -31.35
C THR A 487 10.07 -10.26 -30.29
N GLY A 488 8.80 -10.20 -30.68
CA GLY A 488 7.68 -9.90 -29.78
C GLY A 488 7.78 -8.50 -29.18
N ASP A 489 7.51 -8.39 -27.89
CA ASP A 489 7.39 -7.10 -27.19
C ASP A 489 8.73 -6.34 -27.14
N ASN A 490 9.86 -7.06 -27.03
CA ASN A 490 11.19 -6.45 -27.06
C ASN A 490 11.49 -5.77 -28.41
N HIS A 491 11.03 -6.37 -29.50
CA HIS A 491 11.16 -5.79 -30.84
C HIS A 491 10.36 -4.49 -30.95
N LEU A 492 9.10 -4.52 -30.51
CA LEU A 492 8.22 -3.35 -30.52
C LEU A 492 8.74 -2.22 -29.65
N LEU A 493 9.21 -2.53 -28.44
CA LEU A 493 9.76 -1.55 -27.52
C LEU A 493 10.98 -0.84 -28.12
N LEU A 494 11.90 -1.62 -28.71
CA LEU A 494 13.07 -1.07 -29.39
C LEU A 494 12.70 -0.25 -30.62
N LEU A 495 11.72 -0.68 -31.42
CA LEU A 495 11.21 0.09 -32.56
C LEU A 495 10.65 1.43 -32.10
N VAL A 496 9.79 1.45 -31.07
CA VAL A 496 9.17 2.68 -30.59
C VAL A 496 10.22 3.65 -30.05
N PHE A 497 11.11 3.22 -29.16
CA PHE A 497 12.14 4.13 -28.63
C PHE A 497 13.13 4.60 -29.69
N THR A 498 13.52 3.73 -30.63
CA THR A 498 14.38 4.11 -31.76
C THR A 498 13.69 5.14 -32.65
N THR A 499 12.39 4.96 -32.89
CA THR A 499 11.54 5.93 -33.62
C THR A 499 11.51 7.27 -32.89
N LEU A 500 11.19 7.29 -31.58
CA LEU A 500 11.08 8.51 -30.78
C LEU A 500 12.41 9.27 -30.69
N LYS A 501 13.55 8.58 -30.56
CA LYS A 501 14.89 9.21 -30.59
C LYS A 501 15.15 9.92 -31.92
N CYS A 502 14.80 9.31 -33.05
CA CYS A 502 14.96 9.97 -34.35
C CYS A 502 13.96 11.11 -34.53
N ALA A 503 12.71 10.90 -34.10
CA ALA A 503 11.61 11.86 -34.21
C ALA A 503 11.87 13.12 -33.36
N HIS A 504 12.51 12.97 -32.21
CA HIS A 504 12.93 14.07 -31.34
C HIS A 504 13.82 15.10 -32.07
N LEU A 505 14.66 14.63 -33.00
CA LEU A 505 15.61 15.46 -33.74
C LEU A 505 15.06 15.92 -35.10
N SER A 506 13.79 15.69 -35.40
CA SER A 506 13.22 15.83 -36.75
C SER A 506 13.29 17.24 -37.33
N GLN A 507 13.24 18.28 -36.50
CA GLN A 507 13.37 19.67 -36.95
C GLN A 507 14.83 20.13 -37.05
N SER A 508 15.73 19.46 -36.34
CA SER A 508 17.17 19.78 -36.32
C SER A 508 17.97 19.01 -37.38
N SER A 509 17.48 17.86 -37.83
CA SER A 509 18.13 17.02 -38.83
C SER A 509 17.14 16.39 -39.80
N LYS A 510 17.32 16.71 -41.10
CA LYS A 510 16.54 16.11 -42.18
C LYS A 510 16.75 14.59 -42.25
N ALA A 511 17.97 14.12 -42.00
CA ALA A 511 18.28 12.69 -41.96
C ALA A 511 17.56 11.98 -40.80
N ALA A 512 17.47 12.63 -39.63
CA ALA A 512 16.71 12.10 -38.49
C ALA A 512 15.20 12.06 -38.77
N LEU A 513 14.66 13.09 -39.45
CA LEU A 513 13.26 13.10 -39.89
C LEU A 513 12.94 11.97 -40.86
N ASP A 514 13.75 11.80 -41.91
CA ASP A 514 13.50 10.78 -42.94
C ASP A 514 13.55 9.37 -42.33
N LEU A 515 14.50 9.16 -41.40
CA LEU A 515 14.63 7.93 -40.64
C LEU A 515 13.46 7.70 -39.68
N ALA A 516 13.01 8.73 -38.96
CA ALA A 516 11.85 8.65 -38.07
C ALA A 516 10.59 8.26 -38.84
N VAL A 517 10.37 8.82 -40.03
CA VAL A 517 9.24 8.48 -40.91
C VAL A 517 9.28 6.99 -41.30
N SER A 518 10.45 6.48 -41.69
CA SER A 518 10.61 5.04 -42.00
C SER A 518 10.43 4.14 -40.78
N LEU A 519 10.89 4.57 -39.60
CA LEU A 519 10.76 3.79 -38.37
C LEU A 519 9.34 3.80 -37.80
N TYR A 520 8.60 4.90 -37.95
CA TYR A 520 7.16 4.93 -37.65
C TYR A 520 6.40 3.92 -38.51
N GLN A 521 6.68 3.86 -39.81
CA GLN A 521 6.12 2.84 -40.70
C GLN A 521 6.46 1.43 -40.18
N ALA A 522 7.74 1.15 -39.90
CA ALA A 522 8.18 -0.17 -39.42
C ALA A 522 7.52 -0.56 -38.09
N THR A 523 7.35 0.40 -37.18
CA THR A 523 6.68 0.22 -35.88
C THR A 523 5.26 -0.27 -36.05
N PHE A 524 4.46 0.42 -36.87
CA PHE A 524 3.06 0.06 -37.05
C PHE A 524 2.87 -1.15 -37.99
N ASP A 525 3.75 -1.37 -38.95
CA ASP A 525 3.74 -2.60 -39.76
C ASP A 525 3.99 -3.83 -38.88
N TYR A 526 4.94 -3.75 -37.93
CA TYR A 526 5.19 -4.83 -36.98
C TYR A 526 4.04 -5.00 -35.98
N ALA A 527 3.49 -3.90 -35.46
CA ALA A 527 2.35 -3.94 -34.55
C ALA A 527 1.14 -4.63 -35.20
N ILE A 528 0.80 -4.28 -36.45
CA ILE A 528 -0.27 -4.93 -37.23
C ILE A 528 0.07 -6.41 -37.46
N LYS A 529 1.31 -6.72 -37.85
CA LYS A 529 1.74 -8.12 -38.09
C LYS A 529 1.60 -8.98 -36.83
N THR A 530 1.79 -8.40 -35.65
CA THR A 530 1.75 -9.08 -34.35
C THR A 530 0.45 -8.90 -33.59
N LYS A 531 -0.57 -8.24 -34.17
CA LYS A 531 -1.87 -7.95 -33.57
C LYS A 531 -1.78 -7.12 -32.27
N GLN A 532 -0.85 -6.17 -32.22
CA GLN A 532 -0.64 -5.26 -31.10
C GLN A 532 -0.95 -3.79 -31.45
N GLU A 533 -1.74 -3.55 -32.50
CA GLU A 533 -2.01 -2.19 -33.01
C GLU A 533 -2.57 -1.23 -31.96
N THR A 534 -3.58 -1.63 -31.19
CA THR A 534 -4.24 -0.78 -30.18
C THR A 534 -3.27 -0.38 -29.08
N ARG A 535 -2.55 -1.37 -28.54
CA ARG A 535 -1.55 -1.19 -27.49
C ARG A 535 -0.44 -0.23 -27.93
N VAL A 536 0.13 -0.43 -29.12
CA VAL A 536 1.22 0.42 -29.64
C VAL A 536 0.72 1.82 -29.99
N LEU A 537 -0.49 1.93 -30.55
CA LEU A 537 -1.14 3.21 -30.83
C LEU A 537 -1.33 4.03 -29.55
N ASN A 538 -1.94 3.45 -28.52
CA ASN A 538 -2.18 4.11 -27.23
C ASN A 538 -0.87 4.56 -26.59
N TYR A 539 0.15 3.68 -26.58
CA TYR A 539 1.46 4.02 -26.04
C TYR A 539 2.10 5.20 -26.78
N VAL A 540 2.09 5.21 -28.12
CA VAL A 540 2.64 6.34 -28.90
C VAL A 540 1.83 7.62 -28.65
N LEU A 541 0.50 7.55 -28.58
CA LEU A 541 -0.33 8.72 -28.27
C LEU A 541 -0.01 9.30 -26.89
N MET A 542 0.19 8.45 -25.88
CA MET A 542 0.60 8.87 -24.54
C MET A 542 2.00 9.51 -24.54
N GLN A 543 2.98 8.90 -25.20
CA GLN A 543 4.34 9.46 -25.35
C GLN A 543 4.31 10.85 -26.00
N LEU A 544 3.39 11.05 -26.94
CA LEU A 544 3.20 12.31 -27.63
C LEU A 544 2.26 13.27 -26.88
N ARG A 545 1.78 12.96 -25.67
CA ARG A 545 0.78 13.75 -24.92
C ARG A 545 -0.47 14.08 -25.72
N LEU A 546 -0.92 13.13 -26.54
CA LEU A 546 -2.09 13.23 -27.39
C LEU A 546 -3.29 12.47 -26.81
N LEU A 547 -3.03 11.50 -25.93
CA LEU A 547 -4.04 10.81 -25.14
C LEU A 547 -3.80 11.17 -23.66
N PRO A 548 -4.82 11.66 -22.93
CA PRO A 548 -4.68 11.93 -21.50
C PRO A 548 -4.39 10.63 -20.75
N CYS A 549 -3.42 10.68 -19.87
CA CYS A 549 -3.10 9.61 -18.94
C CYS A 549 -3.43 10.13 -17.53
N LYS A 550 -4.01 9.27 -16.69
CA LYS A 550 -4.28 9.60 -15.28
C LYS A 550 -2.98 9.84 -14.49
N GLU A 551 -1.84 9.34 -14.98
CA GLU A 551 -0.50 9.65 -14.50
C GLU A 551 0.11 10.86 -15.21
N VAL A 552 0.96 11.64 -14.52
CA VAL A 552 1.68 12.75 -15.15
C VAL A 552 2.83 12.20 -16.02
N PHE A 553 2.50 11.76 -17.23
CA PHE A 553 3.46 11.19 -18.17
C PHE A 553 4.45 12.25 -18.70
N HIS A 554 5.70 12.22 -18.22
CA HIS A 554 6.78 13.11 -18.67
C HIS A 554 7.67 12.41 -19.69
N SER A 555 7.33 12.54 -20.98
CA SER A 555 8.28 12.20 -22.04
C SER A 555 9.46 13.19 -21.99
N ASP A 556 10.68 12.69 -21.79
CA ASP A 556 11.93 13.46 -21.93
C ASP A 556 12.19 13.86 -23.40
N TYR A 557 11.40 13.30 -24.33
CA TYR A 557 11.51 13.63 -25.74
C TYR A 557 10.86 14.98 -26.07
N ASP A 558 11.38 15.69 -27.06
CA ASP A 558 10.75 16.86 -27.65
C ASP A 558 9.49 16.40 -28.39
N VAL A 559 8.38 16.43 -27.65
CA VAL A 559 7.06 16.01 -28.12
C VAL A 559 6.63 16.80 -29.36
N LYS A 560 7.02 18.08 -29.48
CA LYS A 560 6.65 18.90 -30.65
C LYS A 560 7.33 18.37 -31.91
N ASN A 561 8.62 18.03 -31.81
CA ASN A 561 9.35 17.42 -32.93
C ASN A 561 8.82 16.02 -33.24
N CYS A 562 8.53 15.21 -32.20
CA CYS A 562 8.00 13.87 -32.40
C CYS A 562 6.63 13.89 -33.10
N ARG A 563 5.74 14.81 -32.73
CA ARG A 563 4.46 15.06 -33.41
C ARG A 563 4.66 15.54 -34.84
N PHE A 564 5.65 16.40 -35.10
CA PHE A 564 5.98 16.84 -36.46
C PHE A 564 6.43 15.66 -37.35
N ALA A 565 7.33 14.81 -36.86
CA ALA A 565 7.75 13.61 -37.59
C ALA A 565 6.58 12.65 -37.86
N LEU A 566 5.68 12.48 -36.89
CA LEU A 566 4.46 11.68 -37.07
C LEU A 566 3.56 12.25 -38.16
N ARG A 567 3.38 13.58 -38.24
CA ARG A 567 2.63 14.22 -39.34
C ARG A 567 3.25 13.97 -40.71
N GLU A 568 4.57 13.98 -40.81
CA GLU A 568 5.26 13.63 -42.05
C GLU A 568 5.10 12.14 -42.40
N ALA A 569 5.06 11.26 -41.39
CA ALA A 569 4.78 9.84 -41.60
C ALA A 569 3.34 9.60 -42.10
N LEU A 570 2.34 10.30 -41.56
CA LEU A 570 0.94 10.21 -41.98
C LEU A 570 0.69 10.65 -43.44
N LYS A 571 1.58 11.46 -44.02
CA LYS A 571 1.53 11.84 -45.44
C LYS A 571 1.97 10.71 -46.37
N GLN A 572 2.68 9.70 -45.85
CA GLN A 572 3.12 8.57 -46.67
C GLN A 572 1.92 7.68 -47.01
N PRO A 573 1.69 7.35 -48.29
CA PRO A 573 0.53 6.57 -48.70
C PRO A 573 0.50 5.17 -48.06
N THR A 574 1.69 4.61 -47.78
CA THR A 574 1.87 3.27 -47.20
C THR A 574 1.73 3.21 -45.69
N PHE A 575 1.61 4.34 -44.98
CA PHE A 575 1.73 4.39 -43.51
C PHE A 575 0.59 3.72 -42.76
N ALA A 576 0.77 2.49 -42.30
CA ALA A 576 -0.21 1.75 -41.49
C ALA A 576 -1.61 1.60 -42.15
N ASN A 577 -2.54 0.99 -41.41
CA ASN A 577 -3.94 0.84 -41.83
C ASN A 577 -4.76 2.12 -41.57
N ASP A 578 -5.96 2.21 -42.16
CA ASP A 578 -6.79 3.41 -42.07
C ASP A 578 -7.23 3.72 -40.64
N ASN A 579 -7.40 2.71 -39.78
CA ASN A 579 -7.77 2.91 -38.37
C ASN A 579 -6.68 3.70 -37.63
N ILE A 580 -5.43 3.25 -37.69
CA ILE A 580 -4.30 3.93 -37.07
C ILE A 580 -4.11 5.34 -37.64
N LYS A 581 -4.22 5.50 -38.97
CA LYS A 581 -4.13 6.82 -39.64
C LYS A 581 -5.19 7.78 -39.12
N ASN A 582 -6.44 7.33 -39.02
CA ASN A 582 -7.55 8.17 -38.59
C ASN A 582 -7.42 8.54 -37.11
N SER A 583 -7.08 7.59 -36.24
CA SER A 583 -6.84 7.86 -34.81
C SER A 583 -5.77 8.94 -34.62
N PHE A 584 -4.60 8.80 -35.27
CA PHE A 584 -3.56 9.81 -35.14
C PHE A 584 -3.98 11.18 -35.66
N LYS A 585 -4.72 11.26 -36.78
CA LYS A 585 -5.25 12.54 -37.29
C LYS A 585 -6.17 13.20 -36.27
N THR A 586 -7.14 12.46 -35.75
CA THR A 586 -8.11 12.96 -34.75
C THR A 586 -7.39 13.54 -33.54
N PHE A 587 -6.45 12.80 -32.95
CA PHE A 587 -5.74 13.27 -31.76
C PHE A 587 -4.75 14.40 -32.06
N LEU A 588 -4.11 14.42 -33.23
CA LEU A 588 -3.21 15.52 -33.63
C LEU A 588 -3.97 16.83 -33.94
N GLU A 589 -5.20 16.75 -34.41
CA GLU A 589 -6.09 17.91 -34.64
C GLU A 589 -6.63 18.47 -33.31
N GLY A 590 -7.05 17.61 -32.39
CA GLY A 590 -7.53 18.03 -31.06
C GLY A 590 -6.46 18.64 -30.14
N ALA A 591 -5.17 18.49 -30.47
CA ALA A 591 -4.07 19.09 -29.73
C ALA A 591 -3.67 20.50 -30.22
N GLU A 592 -4.34 21.04 -31.25
CA GLU A 592 -4.14 22.40 -31.79
C GLU A 592 -5.24 23.39 -31.37
N SER A 593 -6.33 22.91 -30.77
CA SER A 593 -7.32 23.69 -30.02
C SER A 593 -6.92 23.83 -28.56
#